data_AF-A0A964TZE5-F1
#
_entry.id   AF-A0A964TZE5-F1
#
_cell.length_a   1.000
_cell.length_b   1.000
_cell.length_c   1.000
_cell.angle_alpha   90.00
_cell.angle_beta   90.00
_cell.angle_gamma   90.00
#
_symmetry.space_group_name_H-M   'P 1'
#
loop_
_entity.id
_entity.type
_entity.pdbx_description
1 polymer ?
#
loop_
_entity_poly.entity_id
_entity_poly.type
_entity_poly.pdbx_seq_one_letter_code
_entity_poly.pdbx_strand_id
1 'polypeptide(L)'
;MPWTLVRDEGGAVTVDWVVLGAATVTLGLSAMTLVQTGAISLGNDINISLGSNEGAGAGFGFYRLTEQQQQDMLAVYMSRTPEQLIANSQSMSDSFLATLESGNLDEAARWMDRRQLNQTALGASGLAASDASLTVSEMERLYRDAGGT
;
A
#
# COMPACT_ATOMS: atom_id res chain seq x y z
N MET A 1 45.48 32.34 37.16
CA MET A 1 45.22 32.62 35.73
C MET A 1 43.82 32.08 35.43
N PRO A 2 42.81 32.94 35.23
CA PRO A 2 41.45 32.47 34.97
C PRO A 2 41.35 32.08 33.49
N TRP A 3 40.95 30.84 33.23
CA TRP A 3 40.60 30.37 31.89
C TRP A 3 39.24 30.96 31.52
N THR A 4 39.24 31.93 30.62
CA THR A 4 38.03 32.43 30.00
C THR A 4 37.61 31.46 28.88
N LEU A 5 36.34 31.09 28.87
CA LEU A 5 35.62 30.16 27.99
C LEU A 5 35.61 30.55 26.48
N VAL A 6 36.63 31.26 25.99
CA VAL A 6 36.61 31.97 24.69
C VAL A 6 36.84 31.03 23.48
N ARG A 7 36.69 29.71 23.61
CA ARG A 7 36.94 28.76 22.51
C ARG A 7 35.78 27.87 22.09
N ASP A 8 34.56 28.05 22.59
CA ASP A 8 33.43 27.17 22.20
C ASP A 8 32.34 27.82 21.33
N GLU A 9 32.34 29.14 21.15
CA GLU A 9 31.18 29.83 20.53
C GLU A 9 31.27 29.98 19.00
N GLY A 10 32.43 29.70 18.38
CA GLY A 10 32.57 29.69 16.92
C GLY A 10 32.05 28.40 16.25
N GLY A 11 31.91 27.32 17.03
CA GLY A 11 31.35 26.05 16.58
C GLY A 11 29.82 26.00 16.65
N ALA A 12 29.20 26.75 17.55
CA ALA A 12 27.76 26.69 17.79
C ALA A 12 26.92 27.09 16.56
N VAL A 13 27.31 28.17 15.86
CA VAL A 13 26.61 28.65 14.65
C VAL A 13 26.83 27.72 13.46
N THR A 14 27.99 27.05 13.39
CA THR A 14 28.25 26.06 12.32
C THR A 14 27.61 24.70 12.60
N VAL A 15 27.25 24.42 13.84
CA VAL A 15 26.52 23.20 14.20
C VAL A 15 25.00 23.41 14.09
N ASP A 16 24.48 24.60 14.39
CA ASP A 16 23.05 24.90 14.30
C ASP A 16 22.50 24.77 12.87
N TRP A 17 23.22 25.24 11.83
CA TRP A 17 22.74 25.09 10.45
C TRP A 17 22.72 23.62 10.00
N VAL A 18 23.64 22.80 10.50
CA VAL A 18 23.65 21.35 10.24
C VAL A 18 22.48 20.69 10.96
N VAL A 19 22.23 21.05 12.23
CA VAL A 19 21.12 20.51 13.02
C VAL A 19 19.77 20.90 12.43
N LEU A 20 19.59 22.16 12.06
CA LEU A 20 18.38 22.64 11.40
C LEU A 20 18.19 21.99 10.02
N GLY A 21 19.26 21.89 9.22
CA GLY A 21 19.21 21.19 7.92
C GLY A 21 18.85 19.71 8.08
N ALA A 22 19.47 19.01 9.02
CA ALA A 22 19.17 17.61 9.32
C ALA A 22 17.73 17.42 9.83
N ALA A 23 17.25 18.33 10.68
CA ALA A 23 15.87 18.33 11.15
C ALA A 23 14.88 18.58 10.00
N THR A 24 15.13 19.56 9.14
CA THR A 24 14.28 19.85 7.97
C THR A 24 14.26 18.69 6.98
N VAL A 25 15.40 18.05 6.70
CA VAL A 25 15.46 16.87 5.81
C VAL A 25 14.66 15.71 6.39
N THR A 26 14.74 15.47 7.70
CA THR A 26 13.97 14.41 8.38
C THR A 26 12.46 14.70 8.34
N LEU A 27 12.06 15.95 8.60
CA LEU A 27 10.66 16.38 8.48
C LEU A 27 10.16 16.30 7.03
N GLY A 28 11.02 16.62 6.05
CA GLY A 28 10.72 16.50 4.63
C GLY A 28 10.46 15.06 4.20
N LEU A 29 11.34 14.12 4.59
CA LEU A 29 11.17 12.67 4.34
C LEU A 29 9.87 12.14 4.98
N SER A 30 9.56 12.60 6.20
CA SER A 30 8.34 12.22 6.91
C SER A 30 7.09 12.73 6.19
N ALA A 31 7.09 14.00 5.77
CA ALA A 31 5.99 14.59 5.01
C ALA A 31 5.78 13.93 3.65
N MET A 32 6.85 13.59 2.92
CA MET A 32 6.75 12.87 1.64
C MET A 32 6.09 11.50 1.81
N THR A 33 6.46 10.77 2.86
CA THR A 33 5.86 9.46 3.18
C THR A 33 4.36 9.59 3.49
N LEU A 34 3.98 10.62 4.26
CA LEU A 34 2.59 10.94 4.57
C LEU A 34 1.78 11.32 3.33
N VAL A 35 2.34 12.17 2.46
CA VAL A 35 1.69 12.58 1.20
C VAL A 35 1.55 11.41 0.24
N GLN A 36 2.57 10.57 0.10
CA GLN A 36 2.49 9.36 -0.73
C GLN A 36 1.37 8.44 -0.22
N THR A 37 1.33 8.18 1.09
CA THR A 37 0.28 7.37 1.71
C THR A 37 -1.10 7.99 1.52
N GLY A 38 -1.24 9.29 1.74
CA GLY A 38 -2.51 10.01 1.56
C GLY A 38 -2.97 10.06 0.10
N ALA A 39 -2.06 10.21 -0.86
CA ALA A 39 -2.36 10.18 -2.28
C ALA A 39 -2.78 8.77 -2.75
N ILE A 40 -2.18 7.72 -2.19
CA ILE A 40 -2.57 6.34 -2.45
C ILE A 40 -3.95 6.05 -1.84
N SER A 41 -4.21 6.49 -0.61
CA SER A 41 -5.53 6.38 0.01
C SER A 41 -6.57 7.08 -0.85
N LEU A 42 -6.33 8.35 -1.20
CA LEU A 42 -7.23 9.13 -2.04
C LEU A 42 -7.42 8.48 -3.43
N GLY A 43 -6.36 7.92 -4.01
CA GLY A 43 -6.43 7.18 -5.27
C GLY A 43 -7.29 5.92 -5.17
N ASN A 44 -7.17 5.18 -4.06
CA ASN A 44 -8.04 4.05 -3.76
C ASN A 44 -9.49 4.52 -3.54
N ASP A 45 -9.72 5.58 -2.76
CA ASP A 45 -11.06 6.11 -2.47
C ASP A 45 -11.76 6.58 -3.74
N ILE A 46 -11.02 7.22 -4.65
CA ILE A 46 -11.50 7.60 -5.98
C ILE A 46 -11.83 6.35 -6.80
N ASN A 47 -10.95 5.35 -6.82
CA ASN A 47 -11.19 4.10 -7.53
C ASN A 47 -12.49 3.43 -7.03
N ILE A 48 -12.65 3.28 -5.71
CA ILE A 48 -13.84 2.71 -5.06
C ILE A 48 -15.10 3.54 -5.38
N SER A 49 -15.02 4.87 -5.29
CA SER A 49 -16.15 5.77 -5.53
C SER A 49 -16.60 5.78 -7.00
N LEU A 50 -15.67 5.65 -7.94
CA LEU A 50 -15.95 5.52 -9.37
C LEU A 50 -16.51 4.14 -9.73
N GLY A 51 -16.13 3.08 -9.00
CA GLY A 51 -16.77 1.75 -9.12
C GLY A 51 -18.25 1.74 -8.70
N SER A 52 -18.67 2.70 -7.88
CA SER A 52 -20.04 2.78 -7.34
C SER A 52 -21.03 3.52 -8.26
N ASN A 53 -20.57 4.25 -9.29
CA ASN A 53 -21.43 5.06 -10.17
C ASN A 53 -21.21 4.77 -11.66
N GLU A 54 -21.79 3.67 -12.15
CA GLU A 54 -22.05 3.41 -13.59
C GLU A 54 -20.94 2.69 -14.37
N GLY A 55 -21.38 1.65 -15.11
CA GLY A 55 -20.53 0.71 -15.81
C GLY A 55 -19.76 1.29 -16.99
N ALA A 56 -18.45 1.45 -16.82
CA ALA A 56 -17.40 1.21 -17.82
C ALA A 56 -16.02 1.50 -17.18
N GLY A 57 -15.25 0.46 -16.87
CA GLY A 57 -13.87 0.60 -16.35
C GLY A 57 -13.80 0.60 -14.82
N ALA A 58 -14.10 -0.56 -14.25
CA ALA A 58 -14.39 -0.82 -12.84
C ALA A 58 -13.29 -0.38 -11.87
N GLY A 59 -13.67 0.43 -10.87
CA GLY A 59 -12.98 0.42 -9.60
C GLY A 59 -13.35 -0.81 -8.78
N PHE A 60 -12.38 -1.37 -8.08
CA PHE A 60 -12.60 -2.58 -7.27
C PHE A 60 -13.38 -2.23 -6.00
N GLY A 61 -14.54 -2.86 -5.80
CA GLY A 61 -15.29 -2.77 -4.55
C GLY A 61 -14.82 -3.83 -3.57
N PHE A 62 -14.34 -3.42 -2.40
CA PHE A 62 -13.95 -4.36 -1.34
C PHE A 62 -15.16 -5.10 -0.79
N TYR A 63 -15.09 -6.42 -0.73
CA TYR A 63 -16.21 -7.28 -0.33
C TYR A 63 -16.36 -7.40 1.19
N ARG A 64 -15.24 -7.39 1.92
CA ARG A 64 -15.22 -7.72 3.37
C ARG A 64 -14.47 -6.71 4.24
N LEU A 65 -13.70 -5.80 3.65
CA LEU A 65 -12.86 -4.86 4.41
C LEU A 65 -13.49 -3.48 4.53
N THR A 66 -13.55 -2.94 5.74
CA THR A 66 -13.85 -1.51 5.97
C THR A 66 -12.67 -0.63 5.54
N GLU A 67 -12.92 0.66 5.32
CA GLU A 67 -11.88 1.62 4.93
C GLU A 67 -10.68 1.63 5.91
N GLN A 68 -10.93 1.65 7.22
CA GLN A 68 -9.87 1.57 8.23
C GLN A 68 -9.07 0.26 8.11
N GLN A 69 -9.74 -0.87 7.91
CA GLN A 69 -9.08 -2.16 7.76
C GLN A 69 -8.25 -2.21 6.48
N GLN A 70 -8.72 -1.58 5.39
CA GLN A 70 -7.97 -1.45 4.15
C GLN A 70 -6.69 -0.65 4.37
N GLN A 71 -6.76 0.47 5.08
CA GLN A 71 -5.58 1.29 5.41
C GLN A 71 -4.57 0.52 6.28
N ASP A 72 -5.05 -0.15 7.33
CA ASP A 72 -4.19 -0.94 8.22
C ASP A 72 -3.50 -2.09 7.45
N MET A 73 -4.24 -2.79 6.59
CA MET A 73 -3.69 -3.85 5.75
C MET A 73 -2.76 -3.30 4.66
N LEU A 74 -3.06 -2.14 4.09
CA LEU A 74 -2.20 -1.50 3.10
C LEU A 74 -0.86 -1.10 3.72
N ALA A 75 -0.85 -0.56 4.94
CA ALA A 75 0.37 -0.26 5.68
C ALA A 75 1.25 -1.51 5.87
N VAL A 76 0.62 -2.66 6.13
CA VAL A 76 1.34 -3.94 6.18
C VAL A 76 1.97 -4.29 4.83
N TYR A 77 1.31 -4.04 3.70
CA TYR A 77 1.93 -4.28 2.38
C TYR A 77 3.03 -3.27 2.06
N MET A 78 2.84 -1.99 2.36
CA MET A 78 3.84 -0.94 2.12
C MET A 78 5.13 -1.14 2.92
N SER A 79 5.08 -1.87 4.04
CA SER A 79 6.27 -2.22 4.82
C SER A 79 7.04 -3.44 4.31
N ARG A 80 6.52 -4.17 3.30
CA ARG A 80 7.18 -5.36 2.74
C ARG A 80 8.27 -5.00 1.74
N THR A 81 9.22 -5.91 1.58
CA THR A 81 10.24 -5.79 0.52
C THR A 81 9.63 -6.01 -0.87
N PRO A 82 10.25 -5.47 -1.95
CA PRO A 82 9.81 -5.69 -3.32
C PRO A 82 9.60 -7.17 -3.68
N GLU A 83 10.56 -8.03 -3.32
CA GLU A 83 10.50 -9.46 -3.59
C GLU A 83 9.31 -10.13 -2.88
N GLN A 84 9.08 -9.76 -1.62
CA GLN A 84 7.94 -10.26 -0.85
C GLN A 84 6.60 -9.76 -1.41
N LEU A 85 6.53 -8.53 -1.92
CA LEU A 85 5.32 -8.00 -2.55
C LEU A 85 4.96 -8.75 -3.82
N ILE A 86 5.96 -9.04 -4.66
CA ILE A 86 5.78 -9.77 -5.92
C ILE A 86 5.42 -11.23 -5.64
N ALA A 87 6.18 -11.94 -4.79
CA ALA A 87 5.92 -13.34 -4.47
C ALA A 87 4.53 -13.55 -3.84
N ASN A 88 4.09 -12.57 -3.04
CA ASN A 88 2.78 -12.61 -2.41
C ASN A 88 1.62 -12.54 -3.42
N SER A 89 1.78 -11.87 -4.57
CA SER A 89 0.75 -11.84 -5.62
C SER A 89 0.42 -13.23 -6.18
N GLN A 90 1.43 -14.08 -6.35
CA GLN A 90 1.26 -15.46 -6.80
C GLN A 90 0.60 -16.31 -5.71
N SER A 91 1.11 -16.24 -4.48
CA SER A 91 0.54 -17.00 -3.35
C SER A 91 -0.93 -16.66 -3.08
N MET A 92 -1.33 -15.40 -3.30
CA MET A 92 -2.73 -14.99 -3.24
C MET A 92 -3.59 -15.61 -4.35
N SER A 93 -3.03 -15.75 -5.55
CA SER A 93 -3.71 -16.39 -6.68
C SER A 93 -3.96 -17.87 -6.40
N ASP A 94 -2.93 -18.55 -5.89
CA ASP A 94 -3.03 -19.96 -5.52
C ASP A 94 -4.07 -20.18 -4.40
N SER A 95 -4.02 -19.33 -3.36
CA SER A 95 -4.97 -19.41 -2.23
C SER A 95 -6.40 -19.09 -2.64
N PHE A 96 -6.58 -18.10 -3.52
CA PHE A 96 -7.88 -17.76 -4.10
C PHE A 96 -8.46 -18.95 -4.87
N LEU A 97 -7.69 -19.54 -5.78
CA LEU A 97 -8.15 -20.68 -6.59
C LEU A 97 -8.51 -21.88 -5.72
N ALA A 98 -7.65 -22.24 -4.76
CA ALA A 98 -7.92 -23.34 -3.84
C ALA A 98 -9.21 -23.11 -3.02
N THR A 99 -9.45 -21.87 -2.63
CA THR A 99 -10.66 -21.50 -1.90
C THR A 99 -11.90 -21.53 -2.79
N LEU A 100 -11.79 -21.07 -4.04
CA LEU A 100 -12.85 -21.11 -5.04
C LEU A 100 -13.27 -22.56 -5.34
N GLU A 101 -12.29 -23.44 -5.53
CA GLU A 101 -12.50 -24.89 -5.73
C GLU A 101 -13.20 -25.55 -4.54
N SER A 102 -12.93 -25.08 -3.32
CA SER A 102 -13.61 -25.57 -2.11
C SER A 102 -15.06 -25.06 -1.97
N GLY A 103 -15.51 -24.14 -2.83
CA GLY A 103 -16.83 -23.52 -2.78
C GLY A 103 -16.98 -22.45 -1.68
N ASN A 104 -15.91 -22.08 -1.00
CA ASN A 104 -15.94 -21.06 0.05
C ASN A 104 -15.82 -19.65 -0.54
N LEU A 105 -16.93 -19.17 -1.12
CA LEU A 105 -16.98 -17.88 -1.81
C LEU A 105 -16.63 -16.70 -0.88
N ASP A 106 -17.02 -16.76 0.40
CA ASP A 106 -16.70 -15.70 1.36
C ASP A 106 -15.18 -15.52 1.55
N GLU A 107 -14.44 -16.61 1.67
CA GLU A 107 -12.98 -16.57 1.78
C GLU A 107 -12.32 -16.20 0.44
N ALA A 108 -12.89 -16.65 -0.70
CA ALA A 108 -12.41 -16.25 -2.01
C ALA A 108 -12.50 -14.73 -2.20
N ALA A 109 -13.60 -14.11 -1.78
CA ALA A 109 -13.77 -12.66 -1.79
C ALA A 109 -12.71 -11.94 -0.91
N ARG A 110 -12.37 -12.50 0.26
CA ARG A 110 -11.28 -11.96 1.10
C ARG A 110 -9.92 -12.01 0.40
N TRP A 111 -9.65 -13.03 -0.40
CA TRP A 111 -8.42 -13.11 -1.19
C TRP A 111 -8.39 -12.07 -2.31
N MET A 112 -9.51 -11.78 -2.96
CA MET A 112 -9.61 -10.69 -3.94
C MET A 112 -9.32 -9.32 -3.31
N ASP A 113 -9.93 -9.04 -2.16
CA ASP A 113 -9.66 -7.82 -1.38
C ASP A 113 -8.16 -7.66 -1.09
N ARG A 114 -7.52 -8.74 -0.62
CA ARG A 114 -6.08 -8.74 -0.34
C ARG A 114 -5.24 -8.54 -1.61
N ARG A 115 -5.65 -9.14 -2.73
CA ARG A 115 -4.98 -9.00 -4.02
C ARG A 115 -5.04 -7.58 -4.55
N GLN A 116 -6.16 -6.88 -4.35
CA GLN A 116 -6.31 -5.46 -4.69
C GLN A 116 -5.35 -4.60 -3.85
N LEU A 117 -5.30 -4.80 -2.53
CA LEU A 117 -4.37 -4.05 -1.67
C LEU A 117 -2.90 -4.30 -2.03
N ASN A 118 -2.55 -5.55 -2.36
CA ASN A 118 -1.21 -5.87 -2.85
C ASN A 118 -0.91 -5.19 -4.20
N GLN A 119 -1.90 -5.10 -5.11
CA GLN A 119 -1.76 -4.37 -6.37
C GLN A 119 -1.50 -2.88 -6.16
N THR A 120 -2.24 -2.26 -5.23
CA THR A 120 -2.02 -0.86 -4.86
C THR A 120 -0.59 -0.66 -4.33
N ALA A 121 -0.11 -1.55 -3.46
CA ALA A 121 1.25 -1.46 -2.92
C ALA A 121 2.34 -1.67 -3.98
N LEU A 122 2.13 -2.59 -4.92
CA LEU A 122 3.02 -2.79 -6.07
C LEU A 122 3.06 -1.53 -6.95
N GLY A 123 1.91 -0.97 -7.30
CA GLY A 123 1.83 0.25 -8.11
C GLY A 123 2.48 1.45 -7.44
N ALA A 124 2.28 1.64 -6.14
CA ALA A 124 2.95 2.68 -5.35
C ALA A 124 4.48 2.53 -5.31
N SER A 125 4.97 1.30 -5.44
CA SER A 125 6.40 0.97 -5.49
C SER A 125 6.97 0.96 -6.91
N GLY A 126 6.15 1.22 -7.94
CA GLY A 126 6.56 1.12 -9.34
C GLY A 126 6.85 -0.31 -9.82
N LEU A 127 6.29 -1.31 -9.13
CA LEU A 127 6.48 -2.73 -9.40
C LEU A 127 5.26 -3.33 -10.09
N ALA A 128 5.49 -4.40 -10.85
CA ALA A 128 4.43 -5.25 -11.39
C ALA A 128 4.25 -6.50 -10.53
N ALA A 129 3.06 -7.11 -10.60
CA ALA A 129 2.81 -8.42 -9.99
C ALA A 129 3.60 -9.52 -10.72
N SER A 130 3.68 -10.71 -10.12
CA SER A 130 4.27 -11.87 -10.78
C SER A 130 3.45 -12.24 -12.03
N ASP A 131 4.11 -12.59 -13.13
CA ASP A 131 3.46 -13.03 -14.39
C ASP A 131 2.59 -14.29 -14.19
N ALA A 132 2.88 -15.08 -13.16
CA ALA A 132 2.10 -16.26 -12.78
C ALA A 132 0.87 -15.92 -11.91
N SER A 133 0.72 -14.67 -11.48
CA SER A 133 -0.41 -14.25 -10.65
C SER A 133 -1.63 -13.87 -11.48
N LEU A 134 -2.82 -14.17 -10.96
CA LEU A 134 -4.06 -13.65 -11.50
C LEU A 134 -4.16 -12.15 -11.24
N THR A 135 -4.71 -11.44 -12.21
CA THR A 135 -5.17 -10.06 -12.03
C THR A 135 -6.45 -10.04 -11.21
N VAL A 136 -6.74 -8.90 -10.57
CA VAL A 136 -7.98 -8.71 -9.80
C VAL A 136 -9.21 -8.91 -10.68
N SER A 137 -9.19 -8.40 -11.91
CA SER A 137 -10.30 -8.58 -12.87
C SER A 137 -10.52 -10.03 -13.27
N GLU A 138 -9.45 -10.84 -13.39
CA GLU A 138 -9.57 -12.27 -13.63
C GLU A 138 -10.17 -12.99 -12.43
N MET A 139 -9.72 -12.65 -11.22
CA MET A 139 -10.28 -13.19 -9.99
C MET A 139 -11.77 -12.86 -9.86
N GLU A 140 -12.18 -11.63 -10.09
CA GLU A 140 -13.60 -11.25 -10.05
C GLU A 140 -14.44 -12.03 -11.07
N ARG A 141 -13.91 -12.22 -12.29
CA ARG A 141 -14.60 -13.00 -13.32
C ARG A 141 -14.81 -14.44 -12.86
N LEU A 142 -13.78 -15.07 -12.30
CA LEU A 142 -13.84 -16.43 -11.77
C LEU A 142 -14.77 -16.53 -10.55
N TYR A 143 -14.74 -15.54 -9.66
CA TYR A 143 -15.61 -15.47 -8.50
C TYR A 143 -17.09 -15.38 -8.90
N ARG A 144 -17.43 -14.51 -9.87
CA ARG A 144 -18.79 -14.40 -10.41
C ARG A 144 -19.24 -15.67 -11.12
N ASP A 145 -18.36 -16.32 -11.89
CA ASP A 145 -18.65 -17.59 -12.56
C ASP A 145 -18.95 -18.72 -11.55
N ALA A 146 -18.28 -18.71 -10.40
CA ALA A 146 -18.55 -19.62 -9.28
C ALA A 146 -19.83 -19.28 -8.48
N GLY A 147 -20.60 -18.26 -8.88
CA GLY A 147 -21.82 -17.82 -8.21
C GLY A 147 -21.61 -16.83 -7.07
N GLY A 148 -20.42 -16.25 -6.96
CA GLY A 148 -20.11 -15.18 -6.02
C GLY A 148 -20.83 -13.87 -6.36
N THR A 149 -21.36 -13.22 -5.33
CA THR A 149 -22.00 -11.89 -5.41
C THR A 149 -21.27 -10.89 -4.53
#